data_AF-A0A3M1PDF4-F1
#
_entry.id   AF-A0A3M1PDF4-F1
#
_cell.length_a   1.000
_cell.length_b   1.000
_cell.length_c   1.000
_cell.angle_alpha   90.00
_cell.angle_beta   90.00
_cell.angle_gamma   90.00
#
_symmetry.space_group_name_H-M   'P 1'
#
loop_
_entity.id
_entity.type
_entity.pdbx_description
1 polymer ?
#
loop_
_entity_poly.entity_id
_entity_poly.type
_entity_poly.pdbx_seq_one_letter_code
_entity_poly.pdbx_strand_id
1 'polypeptide(L)'
;MQDPIVLGHNQFFGVNHLVAKTGNEKEAYFSDIQRIMEIIHFCYDNDVHAMMMSTHERSVLVTEAILKDAKLKKDFGVYLLVPYVAKYIKQANEKGLVNIVRDALGGTTFGEKFSMFFRGGMGLLTRDMTKMLTALIDFEVAPYRELNLRAIFLHDVMTDLVLGWDLPEVLQLFADHIRNKYHTTPAFCTKNLPRLMRLLERTDIRKPLVMASINKLGYQVSPSREAFEEALRRHDLELLAMSTLAAGYLRPREAYEYLFSLSNVESVVVGVSSTSHAEETFNEIRRQRDLAHWKANRKKEAQLA
;
A
#
# COMPACT_ATOMS: atom_id res chain seq x y z
N MET A 1 17.39 -1.86 4.06
CA MET A 1 17.40 -1.45 2.64
C MET A 1 16.11 -1.96 2.03
N GLN A 2 15.37 -1.12 1.31
CA GLN A 2 14.11 -1.52 0.66
C GLN A 2 14.41 -2.43 -0.54
N ASP A 3 13.46 -3.33 -0.85
CA ASP A 3 13.52 -4.17 -2.04
C ASP A 3 13.30 -3.30 -3.29
N PRO A 4 14.18 -3.31 -4.30
CA PRO A 4 14.04 -2.38 -5.42
C PRO A 4 12.84 -2.65 -6.33
N ILE A 5 12.43 -3.92 -6.40
CA ILE A 5 11.25 -4.37 -7.12
C ILE A 5 10.39 -5.14 -6.13
N VAL A 6 9.13 -4.75 -6.03
CA VAL A 6 8.13 -5.40 -5.19
C VAL A 6 6.98 -5.88 -6.07
N LEU A 7 6.63 -7.15 -5.96
CA LEU A 7 5.51 -7.73 -6.68
C LEU A 7 4.18 -7.16 -6.16
N GLY A 8 3.40 -6.53 -7.03
CA GLY A 8 2.06 -6.04 -6.72
C GLY A 8 1.03 -7.18 -6.72
N HIS A 9 0.10 -7.15 -5.76
CA HIS A 9 -0.91 -8.21 -5.60
C HIS A 9 -2.25 -7.96 -6.30
N ASN A 10 -2.50 -6.75 -6.82
CA ASN A 10 -3.84 -6.38 -7.32
C ASN A 10 -4.38 -7.35 -8.38
N GLN A 11 -3.51 -7.88 -9.26
CA GLN A 11 -3.94 -8.89 -10.23
C GLN A 11 -4.41 -10.20 -9.59
N PHE A 12 -3.85 -10.59 -8.44
CA PHE A 12 -4.18 -11.86 -7.78
C PHE A 12 -5.55 -11.86 -7.10
N PHE A 13 -6.08 -10.68 -6.75
CA PHE A 13 -7.35 -10.53 -6.04
C PHE A 13 -8.45 -9.89 -6.88
N GLY A 14 -8.29 -9.84 -8.21
CA GLY A 14 -9.31 -9.33 -9.13
C GLY A 14 -9.59 -7.83 -9.00
N VAL A 15 -8.74 -7.08 -8.29
CA VAL A 15 -8.88 -5.62 -8.12
C VAL A 15 -8.33 -4.94 -9.37
N ASN A 16 -9.16 -4.84 -10.40
CA ASN A 16 -8.81 -4.16 -11.64
C ASN A 16 -9.62 -2.85 -11.76
N HIS A 17 -8.93 -1.70 -11.68
CA HIS A 17 -9.58 -0.38 -11.71
C HIS A 17 -10.21 -0.01 -13.07
N LEU A 18 -10.05 -0.86 -14.09
CA LEU A 18 -10.35 -0.47 -15.46
C LEU A 18 -11.78 -0.73 -15.92
N VAL A 19 -12.44 -1.86 -15.64
CA VAL A 19 -13.83 -2.08 -16.08
C VAL A 19 -14.46 -3.18 -15.24
N ALA A 20 -15.62 -2.93 -14.62
CA ALA A 20 -16.38 -3.92 -13.83
C ALA A 20 -16.74 -5.21 -14.61
N LYS A 21 -16.75 -5.13 -15.95
CA LYS A 21 -17.04 -6.24 -16.87
C LYS A 21 -15.85 -7.17 -17.15
N THR A 22 -14.61 -6.69 -17.01
CA THR A 22 -13.36 -7.49 -17.20
C THR A 22 -12.82 -8.05 -15.89
N GLY A 23 -13.42 -7.68 -14.75
CA GLY A 23 -13.09 -8.21 -13.42
C GLY A 23 -13.42 -9.69 -13.28
N ASN A 24 -14.59 -10.12 -13.77
CA ASN A 24 -15.10 -11.49 -13.58
C ASN A 24 -14.22 -12.58 -14.23
N GLU A 25 -13.64 -12.33 -15.41
CA GLU A 25 -12.80 -13.31 -16.12
C GLU A 25 -11.40 -13.44 -15.48
N LYS A 26 -10.82 -12.33 -15.03
CA LYS A 26 -9.53 -12.33 -14.33
C LYS A 26 -9.65 -12.83 -12.88
N GLU A 27 -10.78 -12.57 -12.23
CA GLU A 27 -11.07 -13.11 -10.89
C GLU A 27 -11.18 -14.64 -10.89
N ALA A 28 -11.74 -15.21 -11.97
CA ALA A 28 -11.73 -16.66 -12.22
C ALA A 28 -10.32 -17.18 -12.57
N TYR A 29 -9.54 -16.45 -13.38
CA TYR A 29 -8.18 -16.84 -13.76
C TYR A 29 -7.19 -16.90 -12.58
N PHE A 30 -7.31 -15.99 -11.61
CA PHE A 30 -6.51 -15.96 -10.37
C PHE A 30 -7.27 -16.51 -9.14
N SER A 31 -8.31 -17.31 -9.37
CA SER A 31 -8.91 -18.13 -8.30
C SER A 31 -8.01 -19.30 -7.89
N ASP A 32 -7.04 -19.64 -8.75
CA ASP A 32 -6.10 -20.75 -8.55
C ASP A 32 -4.83 -20.28 -7.82
N ILE A 33 -4.67 -20.76 -6.60
CA ILE A 33 -3.49 -20.51 -5.75
C ILE A 33 -2.20 -20.99 -6.42
N GLN A 34 -2.24 -22.05 -7.24
CA GLN A 34 -1.05 -22.58 -7.90
C GLN A 34 -0.43 -21.56 -8.84
N ARG A 35 -1.26 -20.85 -9.62
CA ARG A 35 -0.79 -19.78 -10.52
C ARG A 35 -0.19 -18.59 -9.78
N ILE A 36 -0.75 -18.23 -8.63
CA ILE A 36 -0.18 -17.18 -7.79
C ILE A 36 1.22 -17.61 -7.33
N MET A 37 1.37 -18.86 -6.87
CA MET A 37 2.65 -19.40 -6.45
C MET A 37 3.65 -19.53 -7.61
N GLU A 38 3.22 -19.92 -8.81
CA GLU A 38 4.06 -19.93 -10.02
C GLU A 38 4.67 -18.55 -10.30
N ILE A 39 3.86 -17.48 -10.21
CA ILE A 39 4.35 -16.11 -10.40
C ILE A 39 5.29 -15.71 -9.25
N ILE A 40 4.99 -16.07 -8.00
CA ILE A 40 5.86 -15.77 -6.86
C ILE A 40 7.22 -16.48 -7.03
N HIS A 41 7.24 -17.75 -7.42
CA HIS A 41 8.47 -18.48 -7.71
C HIS A 41 9.24 -17.88 -8.86
N PHE A 42 8.55 -17.52 -9.95
CA PHE A 42 9.17 -16.83 -11.07
C PHE A 42 9.82 -15.51 -10.63
N CYS A 43 9.13 -14.73 -9.80
CA CYS A 43 9.67 -13.49 -9.23
C CYS A 43 10.91 -13.75 -8.39
N TYR A 44 10.85 -14.72 -7.48
CA TYR A 44 11.99 -15.10 -6.65
C TYR A 44 13.20 -15.50 -7.50
N ASP A 45 13.00 -16.37 -8.50
CA ASP A 45 14.07 -16.85 -9.38
C ASP A 45 14.63 -15.74 -10.29
N ASN A 46 13.85 -14.68 -10.50
CA ASN A 46 14.26 -13.46 -11.18
C ASN A 46 14.62 -12.35 -10.19
N ASP A 47 15.17 -12.65 -9.01
CA ASP A 47 15.71 -11.66 -8.06
C ASP A 47 14.69 -10.59 -7.60
N VAL A 48 13.43 -10.97 -7.47
CA VAL A 48 12.35 -10.18 -6.87
C VAL A 48 11.87 -10.91 -5.61
N HIS A 49 12.39 -10.51 -4.46
CA HIS A 49 12.24 -11.23 -3.18
C HIS A 49 11.20 -10.63 -2.24
N ALA A 50 10.28 -9.79 -2.74
CA ALA A 50 9.21 -9.26 -1.92
C ALA A 50 7.91 -9.01 -2.70
N MET A 51 6.79 -9.06 -1.98
CA MET A 51 5.47 -8.69 -2.51
C MET A 51 4.72 -7.73 -1.60
N MET A 52 3.91 -6.87 -2.19
CA MET A 52 2.82 -6.20 -1.49
C MET A 52 1.69 -7.19 -1.28
N MET A 53 1.03 -7.18 -0.12
CA MET A 53 -0.15 -8.02 0.12
C MET A 53 -1.20 -7.27 0.93
N SER A 54 -2.41 -7.10 0.39
CA SER A 54 -3.56 -6.67 1.19
C SER A 54 -4.13 -7.84 1.98
N THR A 55 -4.86 -7.53 3.05
CA THR A 55 -5.52 -8.49 3.94
C THR A 55 -6.83 -9.04 3.36
N HIS A 56 -6.80 -9.36 2.07
CA HIS A 56 -7.89 -9.97 1.33
C HIS A 56 -8.21 -11.38 1.88
N GLU A 57 -9.41 -11.92 1.63
CA GLU A 57 -9.75 -13.27 2.11
C GLU A 57 -8.83 -14.36 1.51
N ARG A 58 -8.46 -14.18 0.24
CA ARG A 58 -7.55 -15.09 -0.49
C ARG A 58 -6.08 -14.99 -0.07
N SER A 59 -5.63 -13.88 0.53
CA SER A 59 -4.22 -13.75 0.93
C SER A 59 -3.84 -14.68 2.08
N VAL A 60 -4.81 -15.19 2.84
CA VAL A 60 -4.56 -16.23 3.85
C VAL A 60 -4.05 -17.53 3.20
N LEU A 61 -4.63 -17.93 2.06
CA LEU A 61 -4.17 -19.11 1.32
C LEU A 61 -2.77 -18.93 0.74
N VAL A 62 -2.46 -17.72 0.25
CA VAL A 62 -1.10 -17.34 -0.21
C VAL A 62 -0.11 -17.39 0.96
N THR A 63 -0.52 -16.90 2.13
CA THR A 63 0.29 -16.95 3.35
C THR A 63 0.62 -18.38 3.74
N GLU A 64 -0.37 -19.27 3.78
CA GLU A 64 -0.15 -20.68 4.08
C GLU A 64 0.78 -21.36 3.06
N ALA A 65 0.64 -21.03 1.78
CA ALA A 65 1.50 -21.57 0.73
C ALA A 65 2.95 -21.10 0.87
N ILE A 66 3.18 -19.80 1.13
CA ILE A 66 4.52 -19.25 1.39
C ILE A 66 5.16 -19.91 2.63
N LEU A 67 4.40 -20.13 3.70
CA LEU A 67 4.92 -20.74 4.93
C LEU A 67 5.24 -22.23 4.79
N LYS A 68 4.60 -22.93 3.85
CA LYS A 68 4.89 -24.33 3.51
C LYS A 68 6.12 -24.46 2.59
N ASP A 69 6.48 -23.39 1.88
CA ASP A 69 7.65 -23.36 1.03
C ASP A 69 8.90 -22.91 1.80
N ALA A 70 9.88 -23.82 1.95
CA ALA A 70 11.07 -23.55 2.75
C ALA A 70 11.95 -22.40 2.20
N LYS A 71 11.97 -22.20 0.87
CA LYS A 71 12.76 -21.17 0.20
C LYS A 71 12.11 -19.80 0.38
N LEU A 72 10.80 -19.72 0.15
CA LEU A 72 10.05 -18.47 0.30
C LEU A 72 9.91 -18.07 1.78
N LYS A 73 9.60 -18.99 2.68
CA LYS A 73 9.49 -18.71 4.12
C LYS A 73 10.74 -18.03 4.69
N LYS A 74 11.91 -18.41 4.20
CA LYS A 74 13.19 -17.90 4.71
C LYS A 74 13.49 -16.49 4.22
N ASP A 75 13.39 -16.27 2.91
CA ASP A 75 13.99 -15.09 2.26
C ASP A 75 12.97 -14.17 1.56
N PHE A 76 11.71 -14.59 1.38
CA PHE A 76 10.70 -13.79 0.69
C PHE A 76 9.95 -12.85 1.64
N GLY A 77 10.07 -11.55 1.40
CA GLY A 77 9.49 -10.48 2.20
C GLY A 77 8.05 -10.14 1.83
N VAL A 78 7.28 -9.69 2.83
CA VAL A 78 5.92 -9.21 2.66
C VAL A 78 5.80 -7.78 3.17
N TYR A 79 5.30 -6.90 2.31
CA TYR A 79 4.83 -5.58 2.67
C TYR A 79 3.31 -5.64 2.81
N LEU A 80 2.83 -5.70 4.05
CA LEU A 80 1.42 -5.92 4.35
C LEU A 80 0.65 -4.60 4.28
N LEU A 81 -0.51 -4.57 3.62
CA LEU A 81 -1.36 -3.40 3.47
C LEU A 81 -2.66 -3.58 4.27
N VAL A 82 -2.86 -2.75 5.30
CA VAL A 82 -3.96 -2.86 6.26
C VAL A 82 -4.71 -1.54 6.47
N PRO A 83 -6.02 -1.57 6.77
CA PRO A 83 -6.94 -2.68 6.56
C PRO A 83 -7.37 -2.76 5.08
N TYR A 84 -7.87 -3.91 4.64
CA TYR A 84 -8.51 -4.01 3.33
C TYR A 84 -9.95 -3.46 3.40
N VAL A 85 -10.11 -2.15 3.19
CA VAL A 85 -11.39 -1.43 3.40
C VAL A 85 -12.53 -1.97 2.53
N ALA A 86 -12.25 -2.42 1.30
CA ALA A 86 -13.27 -2.91 0.37
C ALA A 86 -14.03 -4.14 0.91
N LYS A 87 -13.39 -5.00 1.72
CA LYS A 87 -14.05 -6.12 2.42
C LYS A 87 -15.16 -5.63 3.34
N TYR A 88 -14.93 -4.56 4.10
CA TYR A 88 -15.94 -4.00 5.01
C TYR A 88 -17.08 -3.32 4.25
N ILE A 89 -16.77 -2.62 3.15
CA ILE A 89 -17.78 -2.01 2.27
C ILE A 89 -18.68 -3.09 1.66
N LYS A 90 -18.09 -4.17 1.12
CA LYS A 90 -18.82 -5.31 0.57
C LYS A 90 -19.73 -5.94 1.61
N GLN A 91 -19.21 -6.24 2.81
CA GLN A 91 -20.00 -6.80 3.90
C GLN A 91 -21.16 -5.90 4.34
N ALA A 92 -20.95 -4.58 4.42
CA ALA A 92 -22.00 -3.62 4.75
C ALA A 92 -23.12 -3.59 3.68
N ASN A 93 -22.73 -3.69 2.40
CA ASN A 93 -23.67 -3.73 1.29
C ASN A 93 -24.46 -5.06 1.23
N GLU A 94 -23.78 -6.19 1.43
CA GLU A 94 -24.39 -7.53 1.35
C GLU A 94 -25.28 -7.86 2.55
N LYS A 95 -24.91 -7.44 3.77
CA LYS A 95 -25.71 -7.67 4.99
C LYS A 95 -26.85 -6.66 5.15
N GLY A 96 -26.81 -5.57 4.37
CA GLY A 96 -27.83 -4.53 4.29
C GLY A 96 -27.83 -3.58 5.48
N LEU A 97 -27.72 -2.27 5.19
CA LEU A 97 -28.01 -1.18 6.14
C LEU A 97 -29.40 -1.31 6.80
N VAL A 98 -30.34 -1.97 6.13
CA VAL A 98 -31.73 -2.15 6.59
C VAL A 98 -31.81 -3.02 7.85
N ASN A 99 -30.99 -4.07 8.00
CA ASN A 99 -30.97 -4.88 9.22
C ASN A 99 -30.33 -4.10 10.37
N ILE A 100 -29.29 -3.30 10.10
CA ILE A 100 -28.65 -2.41 11.09
C ILE A 100 -29.61 -1.31 11.54
N VAL A 101 -30.37 -0.69 10.62
CA VAL A 101 -31.39 0.33 10.94
C VAL A 101 -32.59 -0.28 11.66
N ARG A 102 -33.02 -1.48 11.27
CA ARG A 102 -34.12 -2.21 11.93
C ARG A 102 -33.74 -2.65 13.35
N ASP A 103 -32.50 -3.10 13.57
CA ASP A 103 -31.96 -3.42 14.89
C ASP A 103 -31.77 -2.14 15.74
N ALA A 104 -31.43 -1.01 15.11
CA ALA A 104 -31.36 0.30 15.77
C ALA A 104 -32.73 0.91 16.13
N LEU A 105 -33.82 0.43 15.52
CA LEU A 105 -35.20 0.84 15.78
C LEU A 105 -35.93 -0.12 16.75
N GLY A 106 -35.38 -1.32 16.99
CA GLY A 106 -35.93 -2.33 17.91
C GLY A 106 -35.53 -2.17 19.38
N GLY A 107 -34.74 -1.14 19.71
CA GLY A 107 -34.27 -0.84 21.05
C GLY A 107 -33.81 0.61 21.15
N THR A 108 -33.89 1.19 22.34
CA THR A 108 -33.66 2.61 22.68
C THR A 108 -32.58 3.31 21.84
N THR A 109 -32.97 4.45 21.26
CA THR A 109 -32.47 5.01 19.99
C THR A 109 -31.01 5.49 20.02
N PHE A 110 -30.25 5.12 18.97
CA PHE A 110 -28.89 5.60 18.69
C PHE A 110 -28.83 7.13 18.41
N GLY A 111 -29.91 7.72 17.89
CA GLY A 111 -30.01 9.14 17.56
C GLY A 111 -30.02 10.08 18.78
N GLU A 112 -30.61 9.66 19.90
CA GLU A 112 -30.59 10.44 21.14
C GLU A 112 -29.17 10.48 21.73
N LYS A 113 -28.47 9.34 21.71
CA LYS A 113 -27.06 9.23 22.11
C LYS A 113 -26.13 10.04 21.19
N PHE A 114 -26.37 10.04 19.88
CA PHE A 114 -25.60 10.81 18.91
C PHE A 114 -25.80 12.32 19.07
N SER A 115 -27.03 12.78 19.35
CA SER A 115 -27.30 14.19 19.63
C SER A 115 -26.70 14.67 20.96
N MET A 116 -26.61 13.80 21.97
CA MET A 116 -25.88 14.05 23.21
C MET A 116 -24.35 14.09 22.99
N PHE A 117 -23.82 13.25 22.10
CA PHE A 117 -22.41 13.19 21.71
C PHE A 117 -21.95 14.45 20.98
N PHE A 118 -22.81 15.02 20.12
CA PHE A 118 -22.50 16.26 19.41
C PHE A 118 -22.66 17.52 20.28
N ARG A 119 -23.45 17.44 21.36
CA ARG A 119 -23.69 18.55 22.31
C ARG A 119 -22.78 18.51 23.55
N GLY A 120 -22.17 17.37 23.88
CA GLY A 120 -21.23 17.19 24.98
C GLY A 120 -19.79 17.08 24.46
N GLY A 121 -18.97 18.09 24.73
CA GLY A 121 -17.69 18.34 24.07
C GLY A 121 -16.64 17.21 24.03
N MET A 122 -15.65 17.46 23.15
CA MET A 122 -14.43 16.72 22.76
C MET A 122 -13.56 16.01 23.84
N GLY A 123 -14.03 15.75 25.06
CA GLY A 123 -13.17 15.38 26.18
C GLY A 123 -13.04 13.89 26.55
N LEU A 124 -13.92 12.99 26.09
CA LEU A 124 -14.03 11.64 26.69
C LEU A 124 -14.04 10.43 25.73
N LEU A 125 -13.83 10.63 24.42
CA LEU A 125 -14.01 9.57 23.40
C LEU A 125 -12.75 9.08 22.68
N THR A 126 -11.60 9.67 22.97
CA THR A 126 -10.35 9.36 22.26
C THR A 126 -9.79 7.97 22.59
N ARG A 127 -10.00 7.47 23.81
CA ARG A 127 -9.51 6.15 24.24
C ARG A 127 -10.19 4.98 23.55
N ASP A 128 -11.50 5.09 23.28
CA ASP A 128 -12.26 4.00 22.65
C ASP A 128 -11.97 3.89 21.16
N MET A 129 -11.82 5.02 20.47
CA MET A 129 -11.42 5.04 19.05
C MET A 129 -9.99 4.53 18.85
N THR A 130 -9.07 4.92 19.74
CA THR A 130 -7.68 4.43 19.72
C THR A 130 -7.64 2.91 19.83
N LYS A 131 -8.30 2.36 20.85
CA LYS A 131 -8.37 0.91 21.08
C LYS A 131 -9.03 0.18 19.91
N MET A 132 -10.09 0.74 19.35
CA MET A 132 -10.79 0.16 18.21
C MET A 132 -9.91 0.11 16.97
N LEU A 133 -9.19 1.19 16.64
CA LEU A 133 -8.26 1.21 15.51
C LEU A 133 -7.14 0.20 15.69
N THR A 134 -6.50 0.16 16.86
CA THR A 134 -5.44 -0.81 17.15
C THR A 134 -5.95 -2.25 17.12
N ALA A 135 -7.17 -2.50 17.60
CA ALA A 135 -7.79 -3.83 17.56
C ALA A 135 -8.12 -4.26 16.13
N LEU A 136 -8.59 -3.34 15.28
CA LEU A 136 -8.82 -3.60 13.85
C LEU A 136 -7.52 -3.97 13.14
N ILE A 137 -6.45 -3.20 13.38
CA ILE A 137 -5.10 -3.51 12.86
C ILE A 137 -4.67 -4.89 13.38
N ASP A 138 -4.88 -5.18 14.66
CA ASP A 138 -4.48 -6.45 15.25
C ASP A 138 -5.17 -7.66 14.66
N PHE A 139 -6.45 -7.51 14.36
CA PHE A 139 -7.25 -8.51 13.70
C PHE A 139 -6.75 -8.77 12.27
N GLU A 140 -6.50 -7.70 11.51
CA GLU A 140 -6.09 -7.79 10.10
C GLU A 140 -4.64 -8.31 9.95
N VAL A 141 -3.73 -7.98 10.87
CA VAL A 141 -2.33 -8.47 10.84
C VAL A 141 -2.21 -9.91 11.36
N ALA A 142 -3.15 -10.38 12.19
CA ALA A 142 -3.03 -11.66 12.88
C ALA A 142 -2.68 -12.88 12.02
N PRO A 143 -3.29 -13.09 10.84
CA PRO A 143 -2.99 -14.24 9.99
C PRO A 143 -1.58 -14.22 9.38
N TYR A 144 -0.91 -13.06 9.39
CA TYR A 144 0.32 -12.81 8.64
C TYR A 144 1.57 -12.72 9.53
N ARG A 145 1.42 -12.90 10.84
CA ARG A 145 2.50 -12.68 11.82
C ARG A 145 3.73 -13.57 11.63
N GLU A 146 3.53 -14.76 11.07
CA GLU A 146 4.60 -15.74 10.82
C GLU A 146 5.37 -15.48 9.51
N LEU A 147 4.92 -14.52 8.69
CA LEU A 147 5.62 -14.13 7.48
C LEU A 147 6.79 -13.18 7.80
N ASN A 148 7.73 -13.08 6.87
CA ASN A 148 8.78 -12.07 6.91
C ASN A 148 8.22 -10.68 6.56
N LEU A 149 7.61 -10.01 7.55
CA LEU A 149 7.00 -8.69 7.37
C LEU A 149 8.06 -7.59 7.28
N ARG A 150 8.31 -7.08 6.06
CA ARG A 150 9.24 -5.97 5.79
C ARG A 150 8.72 -4.64 6.34
N ALA A 151 7.42 -4.40 6.16
CA ALA A 151 6.69 -3.26 6.72
C ALA A 151 5.19 -3.55 6.77
N ILE A 152 4.48 -2.77 7.59
CA ILE A 152 3.01 -2.74 7.62
C ILE A 152 2.55 -1.35 7.21
N PHE A 153 1.85 -1.29 6.08
CA PHE A 153 1.31 -0.08 5.47
C PHE A 153 -0.12 0.19 5.94
N LEU A 154 -0.39 1.44 6.32
CA LEU A 154 -1.76 1.96 6.39
C LEU A 154 -2.29 2.18 4.97
N HIS A 155 -3.43 1.57 4.64
CA HIS A 155 -4.06 1.61 3.32
C HIS A 155 -4.41 3.04 2.87
N ASP A 156 -4.31 3.34 1.56
CA ASP A 156 -4.55 4.69 1.01
C ASP A 156 -5.90 5.29 1.41
N VAL A 157 -6.98 4.51 1.38
CA VAL A 157 -8.31 4.95 1.84
C VAL A 157 -8.28 5.46 3.28
N MET A 158 -7.57 4.78 4.19
CA MET A 158 -7.48 5.19 5.59
C MET A 158 -6.52 6.37 5.75
N THR A 159 -5.35 6.31 5.13
CA THR A 159 -4.37 7.40 5.16
C THR A 159 -4.99 8.69 4.62
N ASP A 160 -5.60 8.65 3.44
CA ASP A 160 -6.15 9.83 2.77
C ASP A 160 -7.39 10.38 3.49
N LEU A 161 -8.16 9.53 4.19
CA LEU A 161 -9.21 9.99 5.12
C LEU A 161 -8.62 10.78 6.29
N VAL A 162 -7.55 10.26 6.90
CA VAL A 162 -6.80 10.95 7.97
C VAL A 162 -6.22 12.27 7.46
N LEU A 163 -5.71 12.30 6.23
CA LEU A 163 -5.27 13.55 5.58
C LEU A 163 -6.44 14.53 5.45
N GLY A 164 -7.61 14.05 5.00
CA GLY A 164 -8.82 14.84 4.80
C GLY A 164 -9.30 15.54 6.08
N TRP A 165 -9.24 14.84 7.21
CA TRP A 165 -9.64 15.36 8.53
C TRP A 165 -8.52 16.04 9.33
N ASP A 166 -7.30 16.09 8.79
CA ASP A 166 -6.14 16.74 9.42
C ASP A 166 -5.80 16.18 10.82
N LEU A 167 -5.78 14.85 10.94
CA LEU A 167 -5.58 14.11 12.21
C LEU A 167 -4.18 13.46 12.30
N PRO A 168 -3.08 14.22 12.53
CA PRO A 168 -1.72 13.65 12.60
C PRO A 168 -1.57 12.59 13.70
N GLU A 169 -2.33 12.69 14.79
CA GLU A 169 -2.31 11.77 15.91
C GLU A 169 -2.70 10.33 15.52
N VAL A 170 -3.52 10.16 14.46
CA VAL A 170 -3.89 8.82 13.97
C VAL A 170 -2.72 8.18 13.23
N LEU A 171 -1.93 8.95 12.48
CA LEU A 171 -0.71 8.46 11.82
C LEU A 171 0.33 8.06 12.87
N GLN A 172 0.51 8.90 13.91
CA GLN A 172 1.40 8.61 15.02
C GLN A 172 0.96 7.35 15.78
N LEU A 173 -0.32 7.25 16.12
CA LEU A 173 -0.89 6.09 16.80
C LEU A 173 -0.66 4.80 16.01
N PHE A 174 -0.93 4.81 14.70
CA PHE A 174 -0.64 3.67 13.83
C PHE A 174 0.84 3.31 13.89
N ALA A 175 1.73 4.30 13.71
CA ALA A 175 3.16 4.07 13.67
C ALA A 175 3.69 3.46 14.97
N ASP A 176 3.24 3.98 16.12
CA ASP A 176 3.66 3.50 17.43
C ASP A 176 3.12 2.10 17.70
N HIS A 177 1.87 1.80 17.32
CA HIS A 177 1.30 0.47 17.46
C HIS A 177 2.10 -0.58 16.67
N ILE A 178 2.45 -0.26 15.42
CA ILE A 178 3.24 -1.16 14.57
C ILE A 178 4.65 -1.39 15.15
N ARG A 179 5.35 -0.32 15.56
CA ARG A 179 6.69 -0.44 16.16
C ARG A 179 6.68 -1.24 17.46
N ASN A 180 5.73 -0.94 18.35
CA ASN A 180 5.72 -1.49 19.70
C ASN A 180 5.22 -2.93 19.76
N LYS A 181 4.23 -3.30 18.94
CA LYS A 181 3.60 -4.63 19.00
C LYS A 181 4.15 -5.61 17.97
N TYR A 182 4.47 -5.13 16.77
CA TYR A 182 4.90 -5.98 15.65
C TYR A 182 6.39 -5.90 15.38
N HIS A 183 7.10 -4.95 16.01
CA HIS A 183 8.54 -4.76 15.86
C HIS A 183 8.97 -4.68 14.38
N THR A 184 8.12 -4.06 13.56
CA THR A 184 8.35 -3.88 12.11
C THR A 184 8.19 -2.40 11.73
N THR A 185 8.51 -2.08 10.49
CA THR A 185 8.47 -0.71 9.96
C THR A 185 7.01 -0.28 9.73
N PRO A 186 6.52 0.80 10.38
CA PRO A 186 5.27 1.41 9.98
C PRO A 186 5.44 2.16 8.67
N ALA A 187 4.47 2.04 7.79
CA ALA A 187 4.49 2.67 6.48
C ALA A 187 3.11 3.22 6.10
N PHE A 188 3.06 4.10 5.11
CA PHE A 188 1.83 4.78 4.73
C PHE A 188 1.62 4.68 3.22
N CYS A 189 0.45 4.20 2.80
CA CYS A 189 0.02 4.25 1.41
C CYS A 189 -0.81 5.51 1.20
N THR A 190 -0.61 6.28 0.13
CA THR A 190 -1.36 7.50 -0.15
C THR A 190 -1.44 7.81 -1.64
N LYS A 191 -2.49 8.52 -2.06
CA LYS A 191 -2.54 9.18 -3.39
C LYS A 191 -2.11 10.65 -3.33
N ASN A 192 -1.84 11.20 -2.14
CA ASN A 192 -1.54 12.61 -1.91
C ASN A 192 -0.28 12.79 -1.05
N LEU A 193 0.87 12.44 -1.63
CA LEU A 193 2.18 12.58 -0.97
C LEU A 193 2.41 13.99 -0.37
N PRO A 194 2.14 15.11 -1.08
CA PRO A 194 2.40 16.44 -0.52
C PRO A 194 1.60 16.73 0.75
N ARG A 195 0.35 16.25 0.84
CA ARG A 195 -0.48 16.43 2.04
C ARG A 195 -0.05 15.50 3.16
N LEU A 196 0.36 14.27 2.85
CA LEU A 196 0.91 13.34 3.84
C LEU A 196 2.17 13.91 4.49
N MET A 197 3.12 14.41 3.70
CA MET A 197 4.37 14.94 4.25
C MET A 197 4.12 16.13 5.20
N ARG A 198 3.25 17.07 4.83
CA ARG A 198 2.84 18.18 5.71
C ARG A 198 2.21 17.71 7.03
N LEU A 199 1.43 16.63 6.99
CA LEU A 199 0.80 16.11 8.21
C LEU A 199 1.82 15.40 9.09
N LEU A 200 2.74 14.64 8.50
CA LEU A 200 3.81 13.94 9.22
C LEU A 200 4.82 14.88 9.89
N GLU A 201 4.99 16.12 9.41
CA GLU A 201 5.80 17.15 10.09
C GLU A 201 5.31 17.46 11.51
N ARG A 202 4.02 17.21 11.80
CA ARG A 202 3.40 17.38 13.12
C ARG A 202 3.46 16.13 14.00
N THR A 203 4.22 15.12 13.58
CA THR A 203 4.41 13.84 14.27
C THR A 203 5.89 13.61 14.59
N ASP A 204 6.19 12.54 15.33
CA ASP A 204 7.57 12.12 15.61
C ASP A 204 8.13 11.18 14.53
N ILE A 205 7.37 10.92 13.48
CA ILE A 205 7.78 10.07 12.37
C ILE A 205 8.83 10.82 11.54
N ARG A 206 10.04 10.28 11.49
CA ARG A 206 11.16 10.77 10.67
C ARG A 206 11.44 9.79 9.55
N LYS A 207 11.79 10.31 8.37
CA LYS A 207 12.08 9.54 7.16
C LYS A 207 11.07 8.40 6.90
N PRO A 208 9.78 8.73 6.70
CA PRO A 208 8.73 7.72 6.59
C PRO A 208 8.92 6.83 5.36
N LEU A 209 8.56 5.56 5.48
CA LEU A 209 8.34 4.68 4.34
C LEU A 209 6.94 4.95 3.78
N VAL A 210 6.88 5.44 2.53
CA VAL A 210 5.63 5.86 1.88
C VAL A 210 5.47 5.14 0.56
N MET A 211 4.33 4.48 0.38
CA MET A 211 3.91 3.98 -0.91
C MET A 211 2.97 4.99 -1.54
N ALA A 212 3.32 5.53 -2.70
CA ALA A 212 2.50 6.57 -3.31
C ALA A 212 2.37 6.41 -4.83
N SER A 213 1.19 6.77 -5.33
CA SER A 213 0.90 6.74 -6.76
C SER A 213 1.70 7.82 -7.48
N ILE A 214 2.53 7.42 -8.44
CA ILE A 214 3.27 8.33 -9.31
C ILE A 214 3.52 7.68 -10.67
N ASN A 215 3.23 8.44 -11.73
CA ASN A 215 3.48 8.04 -13.11
C ASN A 215 3.52 9.28 -14.01
N LYS A 216 4.04 9.09 -15.22
CA LYS A 216 4.26 10.17 -16.19
C LYS A 216 2.97 10.92 -16.55
N LEU A 217 1.82 10.24 -16.52
CA LEU A 217 0.51 10.79 -16.91
C LEU A 217 -0.21 11.51 -15.76
N GLY A 218 0.30 11.45 -14.52
CA GLY A 218 -0.42 11.94 -13.35
C GLY A 218 -1.67 11.12 -12.97
N TYR A 219 -1.81 9.91 -13.49
CA TYR A 219 -2.95 9.03 -13.21
C TYR A 219 -3.00 8.67 -11.73
N GLN A 220 -4.12 9.00 -11.06
CA GLN A 220 -4.29 8.82 -9.61
C GLN A 220 -3.19 9.49 -8.76
N VAL A 221 -2.59 10.58 -9.24
CA VAL A 221 -1.60 11.37 -8.50
C VAL A 221 -2.26 12.66 -8.03
N SER A 222 -2.35 12.87 -6.72
CA SER A 222 -2.97 14.06 -6.13
C SER A 222 -1.94 14.95 -5.42
N PRO A 223 -2.13 16.29 -5.43
CA PRO A 223 -3.10 17.03 -6.23
C PRO A 223 -2.68 17.17 -7.70
N SER A 224 -1.39 17.03 -8.00
CA SER A 224 -0.84 16.95 -9.35
C SER A 224 0.51 16.23 -9.32
N ARG A 225 0.99 15.83 -10.50
CA ARG A 225 2.31 15.23 -10.67
C ARG A 225 3.43 16.20 -10.25
N GLU A 226 3.32 17.47 -10.61
CA GLU A 226 4.31 18.50 -10.30
C GLU A 226 4.40 18.76 -8.80
N ALA A 227 3.27 18.75 -8.09
CA ALA A 227 3.24 18.89 -6.64
C ALA A 227 3.88 17.67 -5.95
N PHE A 228 3.68 16.47 -6.49
CA PHE A 228 4.34 15.26 -6.02
C PHE A 228 5.86 15.35 -6.18
N GLU A 229 6.33 15.72 -7.37
CA GLU A 229 7.76 15.88 -7.67
C GLU A 229 8.44 16.93 -6.77
N GLU A 230 7.75 18.03 -6.49
CA GLU A 230 8.23 19.03 -5.53
C GLU A 230 8.32 18.46 -4.11
N ALA A 231 7.31 17.72 -3.65
CA ALA A 231 7.34 17.09 -2.33
C ALA A 231 8.49 16.07 -2.22
N LEU A 232 8.72 15.26 -3.25
CA LEU A 232 9.81 14.29 -3.31
C LEU A 232 11.20 14.94 -3.24
N ARG A 233 11.35 16.16 -3.77
CA ARG A 233 12.60 16.94 -3.68
C ARG A 233 12.80 17.59 -2.31
N ARG A 234 11.71 18.00 -1.64
CA ARG A 234 11.78 18.77 -0.39
C ARG A 234 11.93 17.91 0.85
N HIS A 235 11.31 16.74 0.87
CA HIS A 235 11.22 15.94 2.07
C HIS A 235 12.17 14.74 2.03
N ASP A 236 12.72 14.37 3.18
CA ASP A 236 13.44 13.11 3.36
C ASP A 236 12.42 12.00 3.63
N LEU A 237 12.27 11.08 2.68
CA LEU A 237 11.40 9.92 2.80
C LEU A 237 11.96 8.73 2.04
N GLU A 238 11.39 7.58 2.33
CA GLU A 238 11.62 6.33 1.63
C GLU A 238 10.42 6.05 0.73
N LEU A 239 10.56 6.28 -0.58
CA LEU A 239 9.46 6.13 -1.54
C LEU A 239 9.43 4.72 -2.16
N LEU A 240 8.27 4.08 -2.03
CA LEU A 240 7.85 2.91 -2.79
C LEU A 240 6.85 3.35 -3.87
N ALA A 241 7.28 3.49 -5.12
CA ALA A 241 6.41 4.02 -6.18
C ALA A 241 5.38 2.97 -6.63
N MET A 242 4.09 3.33 -6.63
CA MET A 242 3.00 2.49 -7.15
C MET A 242 2.27 3.15 -8.33
N SER A 243 1.41 2.39 -9.02
CA SER A 243 0.67 2.85 -10.21
C SER A 243 1.57 3.39 -11.34
N THR A 244 2.79 2.85 -11.43
CA THR A 244 3.87 3.34 -12.31
C THR A 244 3.54 3.22 -13.80
N LEU A 245 2.80 2.17 -14.18
CA LEU A 245 2.33 1.95 -15.56
C LEU A 245 1.00 2.68 -15.88
N ALA A 246 0.48 3.49 -14.95
CA ALA A 246 -0.81 4.18 -15.10
C ALA A 246 -1.94 3.23 -15.54
N ALA A 247 -2.18 2.14 -14.79
CA ALA A 247 -3.16 1.10 -15.14
C ALA A 247 -2.96 0.45 -16.54
N GLY A 248 -1.74 0.51 -17.11
CA GLY A 248 -1.41 -0.04 -18.42
C GLY A 248 -1.47 0.98 -19.57
N TYR A 249 -1.75 2.26 -19.29
CA TYR A 249 -1.69 3.32 -20.30
C TYR A 249 -0.25 3.70 -20.70
N LEU A 250 0.76 3.29 -19.92
CA LEU A 250 2.17 3.50 -20.25
C LEU A 250 2.87 2.17 -20.57
N ARG A 251 3.75 2.20 -21.57
CA ARG A 251 4.69 1.09 -21.81
C ARG A 251 5.80 1.10 -20.75
N PRO A 252 6.35 -0.06 -20.35
CA PRO A 252 7.39 -0.15 -19.32
C PRO A 252 8.54 0.84 -19.51
N ARG A 253 9.08 0.92 -20.73
CA ARG A 253 10.21 1.82 -21.03
C ARG A 253 9.90 3.28 -20.75
N GLU A 254 8.74 3.74 -21.21
CA GLU A 254 8.33 5.13 -21.00
C GLU A 254 8.04 5.43 -19.52
N ALA A 255 7.43 4.48 -18.81
CA ALA A 255 7.12 4.61 -17.40
C ALA A 255 8.39 4.72 -16.54
N TYR A 256 9.33 3.80 -16.72
CA TYR A 256 10.52 3.71 -15.86
C TYR A 256 11.61 4.72 -16.25
N GLU A 257 11.70 5.11 -17.53
CA GLU A 257 12.54 6.25 -17.91
C GLU A 257 12.11 7.54 -17.20
N TYR A 258 10.80 7.81 -17.15
CA TYR A 258 10.29 8.93 -16.37
C TYR A 258 10.52 8.73 -14.87
N LEU A 259 10.16 7.58 -14.32
CA LEU A 259 10.19 7.36 -12.88
C LEU A 259 11.60 7.49 -12.29
N PHE A 260 12.60 6.87 -12.93
CA PHE A 260 14.00 6.94 -12.49
C PHE A 260 14.70 8.24 -12.92
N SER A 261 14.02 9.13 -13.65
CA SER A 261 14.49 10.51 -13.83
C SER A 261 14.24 11.38 -12.58
N LEU A 262 13.33 10.96 -11.70
CA LEU A 262 13.05 11.62 -10.43
C LEU A 262 14.14 11.32 -9.41
N SER A 263 14.41 12.27 -8.51
CA SER A 263 15.33 12.07 -7.40
C SER A 263 14.73 11.12 -6.36
N ASN A 264 15.57 10.31 -5.70
CA ASN A 264 15.20 9.52 -4.53
C ASN A 264 14.13 8.43 -4.79
N VAL A 265 14.07 7.88 -6.01
CA VAL A 265 13.24 6.73 -6.33
C VAL A 265 14.11 5.48 -6.47
N GLU A 266 14.03 4.60 -5.47
CA GLU A 266 14.85 3.38 -5.38
C GLU A 266 14.02 2.10 -5.47
N SER A 267 12.72 2.19 -5.18
CA SER A 267 11.84 1.05 -5.05
C SER A 267 10.51 1.25 -5.78
N VAL A 268 10.03 0.18 -6.41
CA VAL A 268 8.82 0.17 -7.25
C VAL A 268 7.95 -1.03 -6.95
N VAL A 269 6.64 -0.81 -6.78
CA VAL A 269 5.63 -1.86 -6.85
C VAL A 269 5.12 -1.98 -8.28
N VAL A 270 5.16 -3.20 -8.82
CA VAL A 270 4.61 -3.49 -10.14
C VAL A 270 3.74 -4.73 -10.16
N GLY A 271 2.57 -4.61 -10.75
CA GLY A 271 1.70 -5.74 -11.04
C GLY A 271 2.12 -6.43 -12.32
N VAL A 272 2.21 -7.76 -12.30
CA VAL A 272 2.58 -8.58 -13.46
C VAL A 272 1.55 -9.70 -13.65
N SER A 273 0.96 -9.80 -14.83
CA SER A 273 -0.10 -10.78 -15.11
C SER A 273 0.39 -12.05 -15.83
N SER A 274 1.63 -12.06 -16.31
CA SER A 274 2.28 -13.22 -16.94
C SER A 274 3.80 -13.15 -16.70
N THR A 275 4.48 -14.29 -16.83
CA THR A 275 5.95 -14.38 -16.73
C THR A 275 6.63 -13.55 -17.82
N SER A 276 6.11 -13.58 -19.06
CA SER A 276 6.62 -12.74 -20.16
C SER A 276 6.55 -11.24 -19.87
N HIS A 277 5.43 -10.78 -19.29
CA HIS A 277 5.26 -9.39 -18.91
C HIS A 277 6.15 -9.00 -17.72
N ALA A 278 6.32 -9.93 -16.76
CA ALA A 278 7.22 -9.75 -15.64
C ALA A 278 8.68 -9.58 -16.11
N GLU A 279 9.15 -10.42 -17.02
CA GLU A 279 10.51 -10.36 -17.56
C GLU A 279 10.80 -9.02 -18.26
N GLU A 280 9.92 -8.59 -19.17
CA GLU A 280 10.05 -7.28 -19.86
C GLU A 280 10.12 -6.14 -18.83
N THR A 281 9.20 -6.14 -17.87
CA THR A 281 9.06 -5.10 -16.87
C THR A 281 10.28 -5.04 -15.94
N PHE A 282 10.72 -6.18 -15.40
CA PHE A 282 11.85 -6.23 -14.48
C PHE A 282 13.16 -5.82 -15.15
N ASN A 283 13.38 -6.26 -16.39
CA ASN A 283 14.55 -5.87 -17.16
C ASN A 283 14.59 -4.36 -17.41
N GLU A 284 13.45 -3.77 -17.74
CA GLU A 284 13.37 -2.32 -17.97
C GLU A 284 13.55 -1.51 -16.68
N ILE A 285 12.99 -1.96 -15.55
CA ILE A 285 13.23 -1.33 -14.24
C ILE A 285 14.72 -1.30 -13.92
N ARG A 286 15.40 -2.46 -14.01
CA ARG A 286 16.84 -2.56 -13.73
C ARG A 286 17.66 -1.65 -14.62
N ARG A 287 17.40 -1.72 -15.94
CA ARG A 287 18.11 -0.92 -16.94
C ARG A 287 18.03 0.57 -16.65
N GLN A 288 16.84 1.08 -16.35
CA GLN A 288 16.64 2.52 -16.12
C GLN A 288 17.21 2.96 -14.77
N ARG A 289 17.09 2.12 -13.73
CA ARG A 289 17.69 2.38 -12.42
C ARG A 289 19.22 2.45 -12.51
N ASP A 290 19.86 1.50 -13.18
CA ASP A 290 21.32 1.46 -13.33
C ASP A 290 21.82 2.68 -14.14
N LEU A 291 21.09 3.08 -15.19
CA LEU A 291 21.37 4.30 -15.95
C LEU A 291 21.25 5.57 -15.08
N ALA A 292 20.26 5.64 -14.19
CA ALA A 292 20.07 6.77 -13.28
C ALA A 292 21.23 6.88 -12.28
N HIS A 293 21.65 5.77 -11.66
CA HIS A 293 22.81 5.74 -10.77
C HIS A 293 24.10 6.14 -11.47
N TRP A 294 24.33 5.62 -12.68
CA TRP A 294 25.49 6.00 -13.49
C TRP A 294 25.54 7.50 -13.78
N LYS A 295 24.41 8.10 -14.20
CA LYS A 295 24.30 9.55 -14.44
C LYS A 295 24.55 10.36 -13.16
N ALA A 296 24.04 9.91 -12.02
CA ALA A 296 24.22 10.59 -10.74
C ALA A 296 25.69 10.59 -10.30
N ASN A 297 26.39 9.45 -10.45
CA ASN A 297 27.81 9.34 -10.10
C ASN A 297 28.69 10.25 -10.98
N ARG A 298 28.47 10.27 -12.31
CA ARG A 298 29.22 11.15 -13.21
C ARG A 298 29.04 12.64 -12.89
N LYS A 299 27.83 13.05 -12.48
CA LYS A 299 27.58 14.44 -12.06
C LYS A 299 28.36 14.81 -10.80
N LYS A 300 28.45 13.91 -9.82
CA LYS A 300 29.25 14.12 -8.60
C LYS A 300 30.73 14.25 -8.90
N GLU A 301 31.27 13.37 -9.75
CA GLU A 301 32.67 13.43 -10.20
C GLU A 301 32.99 14.77 -10.90
N ALA A 302 32.10 15.24 -11.78
CA ALA A 302 32.27 16.50 -12.50
C ALA A 302 32.15 17.76 -11.62
N GLN A 303 31.56 17.66 -10.43
CA GLN A 303 31.47 18.76 -9.46
C GLN A 303 32.68 18.81 -8.51
N LEU A 304 33.46 17.74 -8.45
CA LEU A 304 34.65 17.60 -7.60
C LEU A 304 35.96 17.85 -8.37
N ALA A 305 35.90 17.97 -9.70
CA ALA A 305 37.01 18.27 -10.60
C ALA A 305 36.99 19.75 -11.01
#